data_AF-A0A0S8JWD7-F1
#
_entry.id   AF-A0A0S8JWD7-F1
#
_cell.length_a   1.000
_cell.length_b   1.000
_cell.length_c   1.000
_cell.angle_alpha   90.00
_cell.angle_beta   90.00
_cell.angle_gamma   90.00
#
_symmetry.space_group_name_H-M   'P 1'
#
loop_
_entity.id
_entity.type
_entity.pdbx_description
1 polymer ?
#
loop_
_entity_poly.entity_id
_entity_poly.type
_entity_poly.pdbx_seq_one_letter_code
_entity_poly.pdbx_strand_id
1 'polypeptide(L)'
;MKMESNLRVLRIIPALMAAFLASLPAYAKYDGGSGEPNDPYLIATAEELMLLGETPEDYDKHFIMTADIDLDPNLPNRKVFDRAMIAPDTNDVEGGSQGIAFTGILDGNGHTISHLTIRGVSYLGLFGQTGSGARISNLGLEAVDVSGTGENVGGLVGYRGSITN
;
A
#
# COMPACT_ATOMS: atom_id res chain seq x y z
N MET A 1 -28.93 67.21 -48.19
CA MET A 1 -29.09 65.89 -48.85
C MET A 1 -27.86 65.06 -48.51
N LYS A 2 -28.07 64.09 -47.60
CA LYS A 2 -27.24 62.94 -47.14
C LYS A 2 -25.76 62.81 -47.55
N MET A 3 -24.86 62.67 -46.55
CA MET A 3 -23.74 61.69 -46.50
C MET A 3 -23.07 61.78 -45.10
N GLU A 4 -23.48 60.98 -44.09
CA GLU A 4 -22.95 59.65 -43.72
C GLU A 4 -21.44 59.65 -43.35
N SER A 5 -21.11 59.51 -42.06
CA SER A 5 -19.80 59.00 -41.62
C SER A 5 -19.91 58.12 -40.35
N ASN A 6 -20.18 56.84 -40.62
CA ASN A 6 -19.52 55.64 -40.07
C ASN A 6 -19.25 55.57 -38.55
N LEU A 7 -20.27 55.19 -37.78
CA LEU A 7 -20.07 54.57 -36.47
C LEU A 7 -19.48 53.17 -36.66
N ARG A 8 -18.22 52.96 -36.28
CA ARG A 8 -17.56 51.65 -36.30
C ARG A 8 -18.25 50.71 -35.30
N VAL A 9 -19.11 49.83 -35.79
CA VAL A 9 -19.64 48.72 -34.99
C VAL A 9 -18.52 47.70 -34.81
N LEU A 10 -17.87 47.73 -33.65
CA LEU A 10 -16.90 46.73 -33.22
C LEU A 10 -17.66 45.42 -32.97
N ARG A 11 -17.54 44.47 -33.90
CA ARG A 11 -18.05 43.10 -33.73
C ARG A 11 -17.21 42.41 -32.65
N ILE A 12 -17.77 42.24 -31.45
CA ILE A 12 -17.22 41.35 -30.43
C ILE A 12 -17.58 39.93 -30.85
N ILE A 13 -16.58 39.15 -31.29
CA ILE A 13 -16.72 37.70 -31.47
C ILE A 13 -16.45 37.08 -30.09
N PRO A 14 -17.41 36.41 -29.43
CA PRO A 14 -17.08 35.65 -28.25
C PRO A 14 -16.34 34.39 -28.70
N ALA A 15 -15.03 34.35 -28.47
CA ALA A 15 -14.26 33.13 -28.59
C ALA A 15 -14.69 32.21 -27.43
N LEU A 16 -15.59 31.27 -27.72
CA LEU A 16 -15.97 30.19 -26.82
C LEU A 16 -14.74 29.28 -26.66
N MET A 17 -13.94 29.54 -25.63
CA MET A 17 -12.82 28.68 -25.27
C MET A 17 -13.40 27.42 -24.63
N ALA A 18 -13.57 26.37 -25.43
CA ALA A 18 -13.84 25.04 -24.92
C ALA A 18 -12.61 24.60 -24.10
N ALA A 19 -12.73 24.67 -22.78
CA ALA A 19 -11.74 24.10 -21.87
C ALA A 19 -11.83 22.58 -21.97
N PHE A 20 -10.99 21.97 -22.81
CA PHE A 20 -10.78 20.53 -22.81
C PHE A 20 -9.91 20.20 -21.58
N LEU A 21 -10.56 19.87 -20.46
CA LEU A 21 -9.89 19.24 -19.32
C LEU A 21 -9.47 17.84 -19.77
N ALA A 22 -8.26 17.73 -20.34
CA ALA A 22 -7.60 16.44 -20.43
C ALA A 22 -7.27 16.01 -18.99
N SER A 23 -8.03 15.05 -18.45
CA SER A 23 -7.60 14.35 -17.24
C SER A 23 -6.29 13.65 -17.58
N LEU A 24 -5.18 14.13 -17.03
CA LEU A 24 -3.95 13.35 -17.04
C LEU A 24 -4.27 12.01 -16.35
N PRO A 25 -3.84 10.87 -16.91
CA PRO A 25 -4.00 9.62 -16.20
C PRO A 25 -3.29 9.77 -14.86
N ALA A 26 -4.04 9.66 -13.75
CA ALA A 26 -3.44 9.57 -12.44
C ALA A 26 -2.57 8.31 -12.45
N TYR A 27 -1.27 8.46 -12.20
CA TYR A 27 -0.42 7.29 -12.01
C TYR A 27 -0.89 6.62 -10.71
N ALA A 28 -1.40 5.39 -10.83
CA ALA A 28 -1.80 4.62 -9.67
C ALA A 28 -0.56 4.31 -8.82
N LYS A 29 -0.69 4.45 -7.49
CA LYS A 29 0.41 4.19 -6.55
C LYS A 29 0.81 2.71 -6.54
N TYR A 30 -0.21 1.85 -6.63
CA TYR A 30 -0.13 0.41 -6.86
C TYR A 30 -0.72 0.10 -8.24
N ASP A 31 -1.25 -1.10 -8.49
CA ASP A 31 -1.85 -1.47 -9.78
C ASP A 31 -3.26 -0.86 -10.02
N GLY A 32 -3.76 -0.07 -9.07
CA GLY A 32 -5.05 0.62 -9.15
C GLY A 32 -5.71 0.81 -7.79
N GLY A 33 -6.92 1.39 -7.80
CA GLY A 33 -7.72 1.67 -6.61
C GLY A 33 -7.32 2.94 -5.86
N SER A 34 -8.12 3.29 -4.86
CA SER A 34 -7.90 4.44 -3.96
C SER A 34 -7.61 4.04 -2.51
N GLY A 35 -7.66 2.74 -2.20
CA GLY A 35 -7.49 2.22 -0.84
C GLY A 35 -8.74 2.33 0.03
N GLU A 36 -9.86 2.76 -0.54
CA GLU A 36 -11.15 2.87 0.13
C GLU A 36 -11.90 1.52 0.11
N PRO A 37 -12.87 1.27 1.02
CA PRO A 37 -13.52 -0.04 1.13
C PRO A 37 -14.17 -0.57 -0.15
N ASN A 38 -14.71 0.33 -1.00
CA ASN A 38 -15.35 -0.03 -2.27
C ASN A 38 -14.40 0.07 -3.48
N ASP A 39 -13.15 0.48 -3.25
CA ASP A 39 -12.14 0.69 -4.27
C ASP A 39 -10.73 0.43 -3.68
N PRO A 40 -10.47 -0.81 -3.23
CA PRO A 40 -9.23 -1.17 -2.55
C PRO A 40 -8.03 -1.04 -3.50
N TYR A 41 -6.86 -0.79 -2.94
CA TYR A 41 -5.62 -0.86 -3.69
C TYR A 41 -5.36 -2.29 -4.19
N LEU A 42 -4.94 -2.41 -5.44
CA LEU A 42 -4.62 -3.69 -6.06
C LEU A 42 -3.13 -3.98 -5.91
N ILE A 43 -2.78 -5.16 -5.38
CA ILE A 43 -1.40 -5.61 -5.22
C ILE A 43 -1.18 -6.82 -6.14
N ALA A 44 -0.39 -6.62 -7.20
CA ALA A 44 -0.11 -7.62 -8.22
C ALA A 44 1.36 -8.09 -8.20
N THR A 45 2.25 -7.32 -7.58
CA THR A 45 3.70 -7.55 -7.65
C THR A 45 4.38 -7.52 -6.29
N ALA A 46 5.57 -8.13 -6.21
CA ALA A 46 6.41 -8.08 -5.01
C ALA A 46 6.82 -6.64 -4.68
N GLU A 47 7.13 -5.85 -5.70
CA GLU A 47 7.52 -4.45 -5.57
C GLU A 47 6.41 -3.61 -4.94
N GLU A 48 5.15 -3.83 -5.32
CA GLU A 48 3.99 -3.16 -4.71
C GLU A 48 3.74 -3.59 -3.26
N LEU A 49 3.90 -4.89 -2.97
CA LEU A 49 3.79 -5.38 -1.59
C LEU A 49 4.90 -4.81 -0.71
N MET A 50 6.13 -4.70 -1.23
CA MET A 50 7.24 -4.03 -0.54
C MET A 50 6.98 -2.53 -0.38
N LEU A 51 6.41 -1.87 -1.39
CA LEU A 51 6.03 -0.46 -1.33
C LEU A 51 5.01 -0.20 -0.22
N LEU A 52 4.02 -1.10 -0.04
CA LEU A 52 3.12 -1.03 1.10
C LEU A 52 3.91 -1.06 2.41
N GLY A 53 4.86 -1.98 2.55
CA GLY A 53 5.76 -2.05 3.70
C GLY A 53 6.50 -0.74 4.01
N GLU A 54 6.84 0.01 2.95
CA GLU A 54 7.55 1.30 3.01
C GLU A 54 6.62 2.53 3.09
N THR A 55 5.30 2.32 3.14
CA THR A 55 4.31 3.41 3.17
C THR A 55 3.35 3.30 4.38
N PRO A 56 3.78 3.71 5.58
CA PRO A 56 2.94 3.69 6.78
C PRO A 56 1.65 4.51 6.67
N GLU A 57 1.60 5.50 5.79
CA GLU A 57 0.41 6.34 5.56
C GLU A 57 -0.76 5.55 4.95
N ASP A 58 -0.51 4.37 4.36
CA ASP A 58 -1.56 3.52 3.81
C ASP A 58 -1.96 2.37 4.77
N TYR A 59 -1.42 2.31 5.99
CA TYR A 59 -1.68 1.19 6.91
C TYR A 59 -3.11 1.09 7.42
N ASP A 60 -3.96 2.09 7.16
CA ASP A 60 -5.40 2.09 7.45
C ASP A 60 -6.27 1.79 6.20
N LYS A 61 -5.63 1.53 5.05
CA LYS A 61 -6.30 1.33 3.76
C LYS A 61 -6.70 -0.12 3.49
N HIS A 62 -7.48 -0.29 2.42
CA HIS A 62 -7.98 -1.57 1.95
C HIS A 62 -7.16 -2.03 0.75
N PHE A 63 -6.75 -3.28 0.79
CA PHE A 63 -5.91 -3.91 -0.22
C PHE A 63 -6.53 -5.24 -0.63
N ILE A 64 -6.42 -5.55 -1.92
CA ILE A 64 -6.75 -6.86 -2.45
C ILE A 64 -5.61 -7.35 -3.35
N MET A 65 -5.20 -8.61 -3.16
CA MET A 65 -4.22 -9.22 -4.05
C MET A 65 -4.88 -9.67 -5.35
N THR A 66 -4.16 -9.47 -6.46
CA THR A 66 -4.62 -9.84 -7.81
C THR A 66 -3.69 -10.85 -8.49
N ALA A 67 -2.61 -11.26 -7.81
CA ALA A 67 -1.69 -12.28 -8.26
C ALA A 67 -0.98 -12.95 -7.07
N ASP A 68 -0.43 -14.14 -7.32
CA ASP A 68 0.52 -14.75 -6.40
C ASP A 68 1.86 -14.00 -6.43
N ILE A 69 2.51 -13.89 -5.28
CA ILE A 69 3.73 -13.11 -5.10
C ILE A 69 4.85 -13.99 -4.60
N ASP A 70 5.96 -14.03 -5.34
CA ASP A 70 7.19 -14.71 -4.96
C ASP A 70 8.22 -13.70 -4.44
N LEU A 71 8.61 -13.88 -3.17
CA LEU A 71 9.58 -13.07 -2.45
C LEU A 71 10.96 -13.74 -2.35
N ASP A 72 11.25 -14.78 -3.15
CA ASP A 72 12.56 -15.43 -3.18
C ASP A 72 13.68 -14.38 -3.35
N PRO A 73 14.61 -14.25 -2.38
CA PRO A 73 15.67 -13.24 -2.40
C PRO A 73 16.65 -13.38 -3.57
N ASN A 74 16.59 -14.47 -4.34
CA ASN A 74 17.37 -14.66 -5.56
C ASN A 74 16.71 -14.04 -6.81
N LEU A 75 15.45 -13.62 -6.72
CA LEU A 75 14.75 -12.91 -7.80
C LEU A 75 15.13 -11.41 -7.80
N PRO A 76 15.08 -10.72 -8.95
CA PRO A 76 15.41 -9.29 -9.04
C PRO A 76 14.61 -8.46 -8.05
N ASN A 77 15.23 -7.48 -7.40
CA ASN A 77 14.58 -6.58 -6.42
C ASN A 77 13.99 -7.24 -5.16
N ARG A 78 14.15 -8.55 -4.94
CA ARG A 78 13.77 -9.21 -3.68
C ARG A 78 14.95 -9.17 -2.71
N LYS A 79 14.68 -9.32 -1.42
CA LYS A 79 15.68 -9.24 -0.36
C LYS A 79 15.32 -10.12 0.82
N VAL A 80 16.34 -10.49 1.60
CA VAL A 80 16.12 -10.94 2.98
C VAL A 80 15.81 -9.71 3.81
N PHE A 81 14.69 -9.71 4.52
CA PHE A 81 14.31 -8.59 5.38
C PHE A 81 14.97 -8.75 6.75
N ASP A 82 15.47 -7.65 7.31
CA ASP A 82 16.01 -7.60 8.67
C ASP A 82 14.94 -7.24 9.72
N ARG A 83 13.74 -6.89 9.27
CA ARG A 83 12.56 -6.54 10.07
C ARG A 83 11.30 -7.14 9.43
N ALA A 84 10.14 -6.99 10.08
CA ALA A 84 8.88 -7.34 9.41
C ALA A 84 8.70 -6.54 8.11
N MET A 85 8.01 -7.14 7.14
CA MET A 85 7.83 -6.53 5.82
C MET A 85 6.86 -5.34 5.89
N ILE A 86 5.75 -5.49 6.60
CA ILE A 86 4.72 -4.46 6.80
C ILE A 86 4.60 -4.17 8.29
N ALA A 87 4.43 -2.90 8.65
CA ALA A 87 4.35 -2.44 10.04
C ALA A 87 5.49 -2.97 10.92
N PRO A 88 6.76 -2.76 10.52
CA PRO A 88 7.89 -3.18 11.32
C PRO A 88 7.95 -2.39 12.63
N ASP A 89 8.49 -3.03 13.66
CA ASP A 89 9.05 -2.28 14.77
C ASP A 89 10.14 -1.34 14.26
N THR A 90 10.33 -0.21 14.93
CA THR A 90 11.33 0.79 14.55
C THR A 90 12.52 0.83 15.52
N ASN A 91 12.44 0.19 16.68
CA ASN A 91 13.48 0.21 17.71
C ASN A 91 13.63 -1.14 18.44
N ASP A 92 14.75 -1.84 18.20
CA ASP A 92 14.98 -3.17 18.75
C ASP A 92 15.41 -3.19 20.23
N VAL A 93 15.60 -2.02 20.85
CA VAL A 93 16.11 -1.88 22.24
C VAL A 93 14.97 -1.60 23.22
N GLU A 94 13.96 -0.87 22.80
CA GLU A 94 12.83 -0.50 23.67
C GLU A 94 11.82 -1.65 23.77
N GLY A 95 11.21 -1.78 24.95
CA GLY A 95 10.14 -2.75 25.14
C GLY A 95 8.86 -2.27 24.44
N GLY A 96 8.23 -3.16 23.68
CA GLY A 96 7.08 -2.82 22.85
C GLY A 96 7.49 -2.35 21.46
N SER A 97 6.67 -2.63 20.45
CA SER A 97 6.90 -2.12 19.09
C SER A 97 6.71 -0.60 19.05
N GLN A 98 7.69 0.09 18.50
CA GLN A 98 7.68 1.55 18.27
C GLN A 98 7.22 1.91 16.85
N GLY A 99 6.86 0.92 16.03
CA GLY A 99 6.34 1.14 14.69
C GLY A 99 4.90 1.64 14.65
N ILE A 100 4.44 2.03 13.46
CA ILE A 100 3.02 2.28 13.18
C ILE A 100 2.36 0.92 12.91
N ALA A 101 1.27 0.62 13.60
CA ALA A 101 0.56 -0.64 13.43
C ALA A 101 -0.31 -0.65 12.16
N PHE A 102 -0.39 -1.80 11.50
CA PHE A 102 -1.35 -1.99 10.40
C PHE A 102 -2.77 -2.12 10.97
N THR A 103 -3.70 -1.27 10.54
CA THR A 103 -5.11 -1.25 10.98
C THR A 103 -6.11 -1.48 9.85
N GLY A 104 -5.61 -1.54 8.62
CA GLY A 104 -6.40 -1.71 7.40
C GLY A 104 -6.81 -3.14 7.12
N ILE A 105 -7.18 -3.39 5.86
CA ILE A 105 -7.63 -4.70 5.38
C ILE A 105 -6.72 -5.18 4.25
N LEU A 106 -6.19 -6.38 4.37
CA LEU A 106 -5.57 -7.11 3.25
C LEU A 106 -6.39 -8.36 2.96
N ASP A 107 -7.08 -8.37 1.83
CA ASP A 107 -7.71 -9.58 1.29
C ASP A 107 -6.78 -10.24 0.27
N GLY A 108 -6.25 -11.41 0.61
CA GLY A 108 -5.42 -12.20 -0.30
C GLY A 108 -6.20 -12.73 -1.50
N ASN A 109 -7.54 -12.71 -1.48
CA ASN A 109 -8.39 -13.14 -2.59
C ASN A 109 -8.06 -14.56 -3.11
N GLY A 110 -7.57 -15.43 -2.23
CA GLY A 110 -7.15 -16.80 -2.56
C GLY A 110 -5.72 -16.92 -3.10
N HIS A 111 -4.99 -15.81 -3.22
CA HIS A 111 -3.59 -15.79 -3.66
C HIS A 111 -2.60 -16.11 -2.53
N THR A 112 -1.37 -16.41 -2.95
CA THR A 112 -0.29 -16.82 -2.07
C THR A 112 0.88 -15.83 -2.10
N ILE A 113 1.49 -15.60 -0.94
CA ILE A 113 2.83 -15.03 -0.82
C ILE A 113 3.80 -16.17 -0.47
N SER A 114 4.86 -16.32 -1.25
CA SER A 114 5.83 -17.40 -1.09
C SER A 114 7.25 -16.90 -0.83
N HIS A 115 8.08 -17.75 -0.22
CA HIS A 115 9.53 -17.57 -0.03
C HIS A 115 9.95 -16.31 0.75
N LEU A 116 9.05 -15.75 1.56
CA LEU A 116 9.37 -14.66 2.49
C LEU A 116 10.47 -15.11 3.45
N THR A 117 11.61 -14.43 3.43
CA THR A 117 12.73 -14.68 4.34
C THR A 117 13.01 -13.46 5.22
N ILE A 118 12.90 -13.63 6.54
CA ILE A 118 13.15 -12.56 7.52
C ILE A 118 14.15 -13.03 8.58
N ARG A 119 15.12 -12.16 8.91
CA ARG A 119 16.19 -12.37 9.90
C ARG A 119 16.35 -11.12 10.76
N GLY A 120 15.74 -11.08 11.95
CA GLY A 120 15.73 -9.88 12.78
C GLY A 120 15.79 -10.15 14.28
N VAL A 121 15.31 -9.19 15.07
CA VAL A 121 15.27 -9.30 16.54
C VAL A 121 13.87 -9.73 17.01
N SER A 122 12.92 -8.80 17.05
CA SER A 122 11.56 -8.99 17.58
C SER A 122 10.51 -8.45 16.59
N TYR A 123 9.22 -8.75 16.83
CA TYR A 123 8.10 -8.23 16.03
C TYR A 123 8.23 -8.58 14.55
N LEU A 124 8.50 -9.84 14.25
CA LEU A 124 8.80 -10.32 12.91
C LEU A 124 7.63 -11.10 12.31
N GLY A 125 7.41 -10.89 11.01
CA GLY A 125 6.45 -11.59 10.17
C GLY A 125 6.21 -10.82 8.88
N LEU A 126 5.28 -11.29 8.05
CA LEU A 126 4.76 -10.46 6.95
C LEU A 126 4.26 -9.11 7.52
N PHE A 127 3.55 -9.16 8.64
CA PHE A 127 3.21 -7.99 9.45
C PHE A 127 3.95 -8.04 10.78
N GLY A 128 4.63 -6.96 11.16
CA GLY A 128 5.31 -6.87 12.46
C GLY A 128 4.29 -6.70 13.57
N GLN A 129 3.33 -5.81 13.35
CA GLN A 129 2.22 -5.61 14.26
C GLN A 129 0.91 -5.22 13.56
N THR A 130 -0.20 -5.72 14.11
CA THR A 130 -1.56 -5.32 13.72
C THR A 130 -2.27 -4.60 14.86
N GLY A 131 -2.97 -3.52 14.56
CA GLY A 131 -3.77 -2.76 15.51
C GLY A 131 -5.26 -3.16 15.51
N SER A 132 -6.08 -2.36 16.19
CA SER A 132 -7.54 -2.55 16.20
C SER A 132 -8.13 -2.39 14.79
N GLY A 133 -9.10 -3.25 14.45
CA GLY A 133 -9.77 -3.22 13.15
C GLY A 133 -9.03 -3.94 12.02
N ALA A 134 -7.75 -4.26 12.21
CA ALA A 134 -6.95 -4.94 11.19
C ALA A 134 -7.56 -6.29 10.78
N ARG A 135 -7.64 -6.53 9.46
CA ARG A 135 -8.12 -7.81 8.91
C ARG A 135 -7.22 -8.29 7.81
N ILE A 136 -6.66 -9.49 7.98
CA ILE A 136 -5.90 -10.20 6.95
C ILE A 136 -6.64 -11.52 6.70
N SER A 137 -7.12 -11.73 5.48
CA SER A 137 -7.94 -12.90 5.14
C SER A 137 -7.64 -13.44 3.74
N ASN A 138 -8.02 -14.70 3.49
CA ASN A 138 -7.91 -15.37 2.20
C ASN A 138 -6.50 -15.33 1.59
N LEU A 139 -5.47 -15.35 2.43
CA LEU A 139 -4.07 -15.27 2.04
C LEU A 139 -3.37 -16.60 2.33
N GLY A 140 -2.77 -17.20 1.31
CA GLY A 140 -1.82 -18.30 1.45
C GLY A 140 -0.43 -17.79 1.84
N LEU A 141 0.25 -18.48 2.74
CA LEU A 141 1.68 -18.28 3.02
C LEU A 141 2.42 -19.59 2.82
N GLU A 142 3.38 -19.60 1.90
CA GLU A 142 4.13 -20.79 1.53
C GLU A 142 5.64 -20.57 1.64
N ALA A 143 6.38 -21.58 2.09
CA ALA A 143 7.84 -21.51 2.23
C ALA A 143 8.34 -20.26 2.98
N VAL A 144 7.59 -19.81 3.99
CA VAL A 144 7.95 -18.66 4.82
C VAL A 144 8.98 -19.08 5.87
N ASP A 145 10.09 -18.34 5.93
CA ASP A 145 11.19 -18.56 6.86
C ASP A 145 11.49 -17.28 7.64
N VAL A 146 11.02 -17.23 8.89
CA VAL A 146 11.19 -16.09 9.80
C VAL A 146 11.96 -16.56 11.02
N SER A 147 13.11 -15.93 11.28
CA SER A 147 13.89 -16.17 12.50
C SER A 147 14.19 -14.87 13.23
N GLY A 148 13.88 -14.82 14.51
CA GLY A 148 14.22 -13.72 15.41
C GLY A 148 15.02 -14.18 16.61
N THR A 149 15.83 -13.28 17.18
CA THR A 149 16.55 -13.53 18.43
C THR A 149 15.77 -13.09 19.68
N GLY A 150 14.68 -12.36 19.50
CA GLY A 150 13.83 -11.80 20.54
C GLY A 150 12.42 -12.39 20.56
N GLU A 151 11.42 -11.56 20.81
CA GLU A 151 10.02 -11.95 21.04
C GLU A 151 9.11 -11.60 19.85
N ASN A 152 7.90 -12.13 19.83
CA ASN A 152 6.86 -11.79 18.83
C ASN A 152 7.29 -12.11 17.39
N VAL A 153 7.61 -13.38 17.14
CA VAL A 153 8.05 -13.90 15.83
C VAL A 153 6.99 -14.85 15.29
N GLY A 154 6.42 -14.53 14.13
CA GLY A 154 5.43 -15.35 13.44
C GLY A 154 5.53 -15.22 11.93
N GLY A 155 5.03 -16.21 11.18
CA GLY A 155 5.05 -16.14 9.70
C GLY A 155 4.15 -15.02 9.16
N LEU A 156 2.92 -14.92 9.66
CA LEU A 156 1.95 -13.92 9.22
C LEU A 156 2.02 -12.61 10.03
N VAL A 157 1.88 -12.69 11.34
CA VAL A 157 1.91 -11.52 12.25
C VAL A 157 2.86 -11.81 13.41
N GLY A 158 3.78 -10.87 13.70
CA GLY A 158 4.66 -10.95 14.85
C GLY A 158 3.91 -10.67 16.16
N TYR A 159 3.21 -9.53 16.21
CA TYR A 159 2.42 -9.12 17.37
C TYR A 159 1.02 -8.65 17.00
N ARG A 160 0.01 -9.19 17.67
CA ARG A 160 -1.36 -8.68 17.58
C ARG A 160 -1.59 -7.71 18.74
N GLY A 161 -1.79 -6.44 18.42
CA GLY A 161 -2.13 -5.39 19.38
C GLY A 161 -3.39 -5.72 20.20
N SER A 162 -3.44 -5.21 21.42
CA SER A 162 -4.58 -5.38 22.33
C SER A 162 -5.82 -4.67 21.78
N ILE A 163 -6.95 -5.38 21.71
CA ILE A 163 -8.28 -4.76 21.52
C ILE A 163 -8.68 -4.16 22.87
N THR A 164 -8.73 -2.83 22.96
CA THR A 164 -9.43 -2.16 24.06
C THR A 164 -10.93 -2.15 23.75
N ASN A 165 -11.72 -2.78 24.62
CA ASN A 165 -13.18 -2.65 24.69
C ASN A 165 -13.54 -1.28 25.30
#